data_AF-A0A9D2P369-F1
#
_entry.id   AF-A0A9D2P369-F1
#
_cell.length_a   1.000
_cell.length_b   1.000
_cell.length_c   1.000
_cell.angle_alpha   90.00
_cell.angle_beta   90.00
_cell.angle_gamma   90.00
#
_symmetry.space_group_name_H-M   'P 1'
#
loop_
_entity.id
_entity.type
_entity.pdbx_description
1 polymer ?
#
loop_
_entity_poly.entity_id
_entity_poly.type
_entity_poly.pdbx_seq_one_letter_code
_entity_poly.pdbx_strand_id
1 'polypeptide(L)'
;MDKTKLQWHPAFSAALRITLQDEMKYLEMHEEYLLGKKPLQMDILLIKKIKNIPIRKSIGQIFREHNIIEYKSPDDYLSINDFYKVYAYACLYQSDTDKVKEIDPETLTITFVCSHYPREMFRHLINVRGIIIEDKGNGIYYLKGDPIPMQLLLTPKLSEKESYWLQNLRTDLKAGTEIRSLVARYEKHKHSKDYEAVMDLITRANWKEMEVERKMCDALKELLSEELQEANARGKSEGRSEGRSEGITLAKQVFKLSAQGFQPAAIAEKCGISLEQVNEILE
;
A
#
# COMPACT_ATOMS: atom_id res chain seq x y z
N MET A 1 -0.57 24.07 7.69
CA MET A 1 0.41 22.98 7.69
C MET A 1 1.58 23.42 6.85
N ASP A 2 2.77 23.36 7.43
CA ASP A 2 4.01 23.72 6.76
C ASP A 2 4.16 22.86 5.50
N LYS A 3 4.53 23.47 4.36
CA LYS A 3 4.73 22.74 3.10
C LYS A 3 6.07 22.01 3.18
N THR A 4 6.18 21.01 4.04
CA THR A 4 7.34 20.12 4.03
C THR A 4 7.38 19.48 2.65
N LYS A 5 8.45 19.74 1.89
CA LYS A 5 8.63 19.21 0.53
C LYS A 5 8.50 17.69 0.58
N LEU A 6 7.61 17.14 -0.24
CA LEU A 6 7.37 15.70 -0.34
C LEU A 6 8.68 14.98 -0.69
N GLN A 7 9.02 13.95 0.10
CA GLN A 7 10.26 13.18 -0.05
C GLN A 7 10.00 11.95 -0.93
N TRP A 8 10.04 12.17 -2.26
CA TRP A 8 9.71 11.14 -3.23
C TRP A 8 10.76 10.01 -3.32
N HIS A 9 12.05 10.32 -3.22
CA HIS A 9 13.12 9.33 -3.38
C HIS A 9 13.14 8.25 -2.28
N PRO A 10 13.07 8.57 -0.97
CA PRO A 10 13.03 7.53 0.06
C PRO A 10 11.81 6.61 -0.05
N ALA A 11 10.64 7.17 -0.39
CA ALA A 11 9.43 6.37 -0.60
C ALA A 11 9.50 5.53 -1.87
N PHE A 12 10.14 6.02 -2.93
CA PHE A 12 10.43 5.22 -4.12
C PHE A 12 11.31 4.01 -3.78
N SER A 13 12.39 4.22 -3.01
CA SER A 13 13.24 3.13 -2.53
C SER A 13 12.44 2.11 -1.70
N ALA A 14 11.57 2.58 -0.79
CA ALA A 14 10.69 1.71 -0.01
C ALA A 14 9.71 0.92 -0.89
N ALA A 15 9.04 1.58 -1.85
CA ALA A 15 8.13 0.93 -2.79
C ALA A 15 8.83 -0.10 -3.68
N LEU A 16 10.09 0.15 -4.04
CA LEU A 16 10.90 -0.81 -4.79
C LEU A 16 11.29 -2.03 -3.94
N ARG A 17 11.67 -1.83 -2.67
CA ARG A 17 11.89 -2.93 -1.71
C ARG A 17 10.64 -3.80 -1.54
N ILE A 18 9.47 -3.17 -1.43
CA ILE A 18 8.18 -3.89 -1.37
C ILE A 18 7.94 -4.69 -2.66
N THR A 19 8.16 -4.05 -3.81
CA THR A 19 7.91 -4.68 -5.12
C THR A 19 8.81 -5.89 -5.36
N LEU A 20 10.08 -5.80 -4.95
CA LEU A 20 11.10 -6.85 -5.11
C LEU A 20 11.29 -7.69 -3.84
N GLN A 21 10.36 -7.66 -2.89
CA GLN A 21 10.54 -8.23 -1.54
C GLN A 21 10.97 -9.71 -1.56
N ASP A 22 10.45 -10.50 -2.50
CA ASP A 22 10.72 -11.93 -2.62
C ASP A 22 12.17 -12.20 -3.10
N GLU A 23 12.73 -11.21 -3.80
CA GLU A 23 14.07 -11.22 -4.39
C GLU A 23 15.10 -10.42 -3.60
N MET A 24 14.71 -9.66 -2.56
CA MET A 24 15.62 -8.79 -1.79
C MET A 24 16.80 -9.54 -1.16
N LYS A 25 16.69 -10.84 -0.87
CA LYS A 25 17.81 -11.68 -0.42
C LYS A 25 18.95 -11.82 -1.44
N TYR A 26 18.73 -11.43 -2.69
CA TYR A 26 19.70 -11.46 -3.78
C TYR A 26 20.14 -10.05 -4.20
N LEU A 27 19.62 -9.01 -3.53
CA LEU A 27 19.76 -7.61 -3.89
C LEU A 27 20.36 -6.82 -2.73
N GLU A 28 21.28 -5.93 -3.05
CA GLU A 28 21.78 -4.90 -2.15
C GLU A 28 21.42 -3.54 -2.75
N MET A 29 20.73 -2.70 -1.98
CA MET A 29 20.30 -1.37 -2.41
C MET A 29 21.12 -0.29 -1.71
N HIS A 30 21.66 0.63 -2.50
CA HIS A 30 22.38 1.81 -2.03
C HIS A 30 21.70 3.08 -2.53
N GLU A 31 21.09 3.81 -1.60
CA GLU A 31 20.54 5.14 -1.83
C GLU A 31 21.68 6.17 -1.80
N GLU A 32 21.66 7.16 -2.70
CA GLU A 32 22.66 8.25 -2.76
C GLU A 32 24.12 7.78 -2.84
N TYR A 33 24.44 6.89 -3.78
CA TYR A 33 25.79 6.36 -3.94
C TYR A 33 26.78 7.45 -4.39
N LEU A 34 27.81 7.72 -3.58
CA LEU A 34 28.82 8.73 -3.86
C LEU A 34 29.95 8.16 -4.73
N LEU A 35 30.31 8.87 -5.81
CA LEU A 35 31.51 8.59 -6.61
C LEU A 35 32.66 9.50 -6.18
N GLY A 36 33.83 8.92 -5.91
CA GLY A 36 35.07 9.63 -5.55
C GLY A 36 35.06 10.45 -4.24
N LYS A 37 36.08 11.32 -4.09
CA LYS A 37 36.35 12.14 -2.89
C LYS A 37 35.61 13.50 -2.85
N LYS A 38 34.84 13.85 -3.88
CA LYS A 38 33.97 15.05 -3.92
C LYS A 38 32.63 14.64 -4.55
N PRO A 39 31.48 14.99 -3.97
CA PRO A 39 30.24 14.35 -4.35
C PRO A 39 29.69 14.95 -5.65
N LEU A 40 29.73 14.18 -6.73
CA LEU A 40 28.62 14.20 -7.69
C LEU A 40 27.43 13.54 -6.98
N GLN A 41 26.73 14.29 -6.13
CA GLN A 41 25.50 13.81 -5.50
C GLN A 41 24.40 13.88 -6.55
N MET A 42 24.03 12.72 -7.07
CA MET A 42 22.83 12.55 -7.89
C MET A 42 21.85 11.69 -7.09
N ASP A 43 20.54 11.93 -7.26
CA ASP A 43 19.47 11.14 -6.65
C ASP A 43 19.34 9.76 -7.32
N ILE A 44 20.48 9.05 -7.42
CA ILE A 44 20.61 7.75 -8.06
C ILE A 44 20.53 6.66 -7.00
N LEU A 45 19.75 5.63 -7.33
CA LEU A 45 19.69 4.38 -6.57
C LEU A 45 20.49 3.30 -7.29
N LEU A 46 21.46 2.70 -6.60
CA LEU A 46 22.21 1.56 -7.11
C LEU A 46 21.67 0.27 -6.50
N ILE A 47 21.29 -0.68 -7.37
CA ILE A 47 20.97 -2.05 -6.99
C ILE A 47 22.11 -2.95 -7.43
N LYS A 48 22.75 -3.63 -6.49
CA LYS A 48 23.64 -4.75 -6.79
C LYS A 48 22.88 -6.05 -6.67
N LYS A 49 23.08 -6.95 -7.61
CA LYS A 49 22.41 -8.25 -7.70
C LYS A 49 23.46 -9.35 -7.75
N ILE A 50 23.22 -10.43 -7.02
CA ILE A 50 24.05 -11.63 -7.11
C ILE A 50 24.09 -12.14 -8.57
N LYS A 51 25.29 -12.48 -9.04
CA LYS A 51 25.55 -12.98 -10.38
C LYS A 51 24.73 -14.22 -10.69
N ASN A 52 24.27 -14.34 -11.95
CA ASN A 52 23.51 -15.49 -12.47
C ASN A 52 22.17 -15.81 -11.77
N ILE A 53 21.67 -14.95 -10.87
CA ILE A 53 20.32 -15.08 -10.30
C ILE A 53 19.36 -14.18 -11.08
N PRO A 54 18.34 -14.72 -11.76
CA PRO A 54 17.34 -13.91 -12.45
C PRO A 54 16.32 -13.32 -11.45
N ILE A 55 15.88 -12.09 -11.71
CA ILE A 55 14.75 -11.46 -11.00
C ILE A 55 13.45 -11.84 -11.71
N ARG A 56 12.43 -12.22 -10.95
CA ARG A 56 11.17 -12.71 -11.53
C ARG A 56 10.22 -11.56 -11.86
N LYS A 57 10.15 -10.55 -10.99
CA LYS A 57 9.31 -9.35 -11.22
C LYS A 57 9.67 -8.70 -12.56
N SER A 58 8.66 -8.34 -13.34
CA SER A 58 8.81 -7.76 -14.68
C SER A 58 9.77 -6.56 -14.72
N ILE A 59 9.67 -5.65 -13.75
CA ILE A 59 10.51 -4.45 -13.65
C ILE A 59 12.01 -4.75 -13.46
N GLY A 60 12.34 -5.95 -12.99
CA GLY A 60 13.71 -6.37 -12.67
C GLY A 60 14.31 -7.36 -13.67
N GLN A 61 13.55 -7.81 -14.67
CA GLN A 61 13.97 -8.91 -15.57
C GLN A 61 15.27 -8.60 -16.33
N ILE A 62 15.49 -7.33 -16.69
CA ILE A 62 16.71 -6.92 -17.40
C ILE A 62 17.90 -6.71 -16.47
N PHE A 63 17.70 -6.64 -15.14
CA PHE A 63 18.75 -6.29 -14.19
C PHE A 63 19.96 -7.21 -14.33
N ARG A 64 21.12 -6.58 -14.56
CA ARG A 64 22.43 -7.22 -14.48
C ARG A 64 22.98 -7.12 -13.05
N GLU A 65 24.27 -7.39 -12.85
CA GLU A 65 24.88 -7.38 -11.51
C GLU A 65 24.80 -5.99 -10.87
N HIS A 66 24.82 -4.91 -11.68
CA HIS A 66 24.66 -3.54 -11.21
C HIS A 66 23.56 -2.85 -12.02
N ASN A 67 22.53 -2.37 -11.34
CA ASN A 67 21.45 -1.60 -11.96
C ASN A 67 21.38 -0.21 -11.34
N ILE A 68 21.59 0.81 -12.18
CA ILE A 68 21.61 2.22 -11.82
C ILE A 68 20.24 2.80 -12.15
N ILE A 69 19.57 3.38 -11.16
CA ILE A 69 18.20 3.86 -11.27
C ILE A 69 18.15 5.37 -11.08
N GLU A 70 17.54 6.05 -12.05
CA GLU A 70 17.12 7.44 -11.93
C GLU A 70 15.60 7.49 -11.83
N TYR A 71 15.09 8.10 -10.77
CA TYR A 71 13.66 8.29 -10.56
C TYR A 71 13.29 9.76 -10.64
N LYS A 72 12.24 10.08 -11.39
CA LYS A 72 11.61 11.40 -11.41
C LYS A 72 10.28 11.36 -10.68
N SER A 73 10.09 12.31 -9.76
CA SER A 73 8.83 12.47 -9.04
C SER A 73 7.67 12.71 -10.01
N PRO A 74 6.41 12.51 -9.58
CA PRO A 74 5.27 12.63 -10.48
C PRO A 74 5.14 13.99 -11.16
N ASP A 75 5.55 15.07 -10.50
CA ASP A 75 5.46 16.42 -11.06
C ASP A 75 6.67 16.78 -11.94
N ASP A 76 7.71 15.94 -11.98
CA ASP A 76 8.92 16.15 -12.76
C ASP A 76 8.85 15.47 -14.14
N TYR A 77 9.62 16.01 -15.08
CA TYR A 77 9.78 15.46 -16.43
C TYR A 77 11.15 14.82 -16.60
N LEU A 78 11.19 13.62 -17.18
CA LEU A 78 12.44 12.95 -17.56
C LEU A 78 12.94 13.53 -18.89
N SER A 79 14.02 14.30 -18.83
CA SER A 79 14.60 14.99 -19.98
C SER A 79 15.77 14.22 -20.60
N ILE A 80 16.17 14.65 -21.80
CA ILE A 80 17.39 14.14 -22.43
C ILE A 80 18.67 14.44 -21.62
N ASN A 81 18.66 15.53 -20.85
CA ASN A 81 19.79 15.88 -19.98
C ASN A 81 19.92 14.88 -18.82
N ASP A 82 18.79 14.38 -18.29
CA ASP A 82 18.81 13.35 -17.26
C ASP A 82 19.39 12.04 -17.81
N PHE A 83 19.00 11.65 -19.02
CA PHE A 83 19.60 10.50 -19.71
C PHE A 83 21.13 10.62 -19.78
N TYR A 84 21.66 11.74 -20.27
CA TYR A 84 23.11 11.90 -20.40
C TYR A 84 23.84 11.97 -19.06
N LYS A 85 23.23 12.57 -18.03
CA LYS A 85 23.80 12.59 -16.68
C LYS A 85 23.90 11.19 -16.10
N VAL A 86 22.85 10.39 -16.21
CA VAL A 86 22.81 9.02 -15.68
C VAL A 86 23.73 8.10 -16.48
N TYR A 87 23.78 8.26 -17.81
CA TYR A 87 24.72 7.53 -18.65
C TYR A 87 26.18 7.87 -18.28
N ALA A 88 26.50 9.16 -18.10
CA ALA A 88 27.82 9.59 -17.64
C ALA A 88 28.14 9.02 -16.25
N TYR A 89 27.18 9.03 -15.33
CA TYR A 89 27.32 8.42 -14.02
C TYR A 89 27.61 6.91 -14.12
N ALA A 90 26.92 6.18 -15.00
CA ALA A 90 27.17 4.76 -15.21
C ALA A 90 28.59 4.49 -15.71
N CYS A 91 29.10 5.32 -16.63
CA CYS A 91 30.49 5.25 -17.08
C CYS A 91 31.47 5.56 -15.93
N LEU A 92 31.20 6.59 -15.12
CA LEU A 92 32.05 6.91 -13.97
C LEU A 92 32.05 5.76 -12.96
N TYR A 93 30.87 5.24 -12.58
CA TYR A 93 30.73 4.10 -11.69
C TYR A 93 31.51 2.86 -12.17
N GLN A 94 31.49 2.61 -13.48
CA GLN A 94 32.25 1.52 -14.09
C GLN A 94 33.77 1.73 -14.00
N SER A 95 34.23 2.97 -14.16
CA SER A 95 35.65 3.31 -14.30
C SER A 95 36.34 3.72 -12.99
N ASP A 96 35.58 4.17 -11.99
CA ASP A 96 36.07 4.64 -10.68
C ASP A 96 36.31 3.44 -9.75
N THR A 97 37.19 2.54 -10.18
CA THR A 97 37.54 1.29 -9.49
C THR A 97 39.06 1.15 -9.39
N ASP A 98 39.55 0.43 -8.37
CA ASP A 98 40.99 0.28 -8.13
C ASP A 98 41.66 -0.61 -9.19
N LYS A 99 40.91 -1.52 -9.81
CA LYS A 99 41.41 -2.43 -10.85
C LYS A 99 40.75 -2.17 -12.20
N VAL A 100 41.52 -2.37 -13.27
CA VAL A 100 41.00 -2.33 -14.65
C VAL A 100 39.94 -3.41 -14.83
N LYS A 101 38.75 -3.02 -15.30
CA LYS A 101 37.59 -3.90 -15.50
C LYS A 101 37.15 -4.66 -14.24
N GLU A 102 37.31 -4.04 -13.06
CA GLU A 102 36.71 -4.57 -11.83
C GLU A 102 35.19 -4.69 -11.96
N ILE A 103 34.57 -3.70 -12.60
CA ILE A 103 33.19 -3.74 -13.05
C ILE A 103 33.21 -3.83 -14.58
N ASP A 104 32.70 -4.94 -15.13
CA ASP A 104 32.57 -5.11 -16.57
C ASP A 104 31.37 -4.28 -17.08
N PRO A 105 31.51 -3.46 -18.14
CA PRO A 105 30.36 -2.77 -18.74
C PRO A 105 29.18 -3.70 -19.09
N GLU A 106 29.46 -4.96 -19.42
CA GLU A 106 28.44 -5.97 -19.68
C GLU A 106 27.69 -6.43 -18.43
N THR A 107 28.08 -6.00 -17.22
CA THR A 107 27.34 -6.29 -15.98
C THR A 107 26.50 -5.11 -15.50
N LEU A 108 26.51 -4.00 -16.24
CA LEU A 108 25.72 -2.80 -15.95
C LEU A 108 24.35 -2.82 -16.65
N THR A 109 23.40 -2.16 -16.00
CA THR A 109 22.09 -1.84 -16.54
C THR A 109 21.64 -0.48 -16.02
N ILE A 110 20.86 0.26 -16.82
CA ILE A 110 20.29 1.55 -16.40
C ILE A 110 18.76 1.46 -16.45
N THR A 111 18.10 1.94 -15.40
CA THR A 111 16.64 2.04 -15.34
C THR A 111 16.24 3.48 -15.12
N PHE A 112 15.42 4.02 -16.02
CA PHE A 112 14.77 5.31 -15.84
C PHE A 112 13.35 5.09 -15.35
N VAL A 113 12.90 5.84 -14.35
CA VAL A 113 11.55 5.74 -13.80
C VAL A 113 10.90 7.12 -13.82
N CYS A 114 9.72 7.23 -14.45
CA CYS A 114 9.02 8.50 -14.60
C CYS A 114 7.51 8.30 -14.66
N SER A 115 6.75 9.34 -14.31
CA SER A 115 5.29 9.32 -14.39
C SER A 115 4.74 9.78 -15.74
N HIS A 116 5.52 10.55 -16.50
CA HIS A 116 5.14 11.11 -17.78
C HIS A 116 5.95 10.48 -18.92
N TYR A 117 5.28 10.08 -20.00
CA TYR A 117 5.94 9.47 -21.15
C TYR A 117 6.88 10.47 -21.86
N PRO A 118 8.20 10.23 -21.91
CA PRO A 118 9.19 11.25 -22.28
C PRO A 118 9.41 11.31 -23.81
N ARG A 119 8.42 11.82 -24.54
CA ARG A 119 8.40 11.86 -26.02
C ARG A 119 9.65 12.48 -26.62
N GLU A 120 10.10 13.60 -26.06
CA GLU A 120 11.23 14.36 -26.60
C GLU A 120 12.56 13.62 -26.36
N MET A 121 12.73 12.98 -25.19
CA MET A 121 13.88 12.14 -24.92
C MET A 121 13.91 10.96 -25.89
N PHE A 122 12.79 10.25 -26.05
CA PHE A 122 12.70 9.10 -26.95
C PHE A 122 13.01 9.47 -28.41
N ARG A 123 12.45 10.59 -28.90
CA ARG A 123 12.76 11.09 -30.25
C ARG A 123 14.26 11.36 -30.42
N HIS A 124 14.89 11.99 -29.42
CA HIS A 124 16.34 12.23 -29.45
C HIS A 124 17.15 10.93 -29.43
N LEU A 125 16.82 9.98 -28.57
CA LEU A 125 17.51 8.70 -28.48
C LEU A 125 17.44 7.91 -29.79
N ILE A 126 16.28 7.90 -30.45
CA ILE A 126 16.11 7.27 -31.76
C ILE A 126 16.97 7.99 -32.81
N ASN A 127 16.81 9.31 -32.95
CA ASN A 127 17.40 10.06 -34.06
C ASN A 127 18.91 10.29 -33.94
N VAL A 128 19.42 10.47 -32.71
CA VAL A 128 20.81 10.88 -32.45
C VAL A 128 21.66 9.70 -31.96
N ARG A 129 21.08 8.78 -31.18
CA ARG A 129 21.81 7.64 -30.59
C ARG A 129 21.53 6.32 -31.29
N GLY A 130 20.57 6.27 -32.23
CA GLY A 130 20.17 5.03 -32.89
C GLY A 130 19.55 4.01 -31.94
N ILE A 131 19.03 4.44 -30.80
CA ILE A 131 18.42 3.55 -29.81
C ILE A 131 17.06 3.09 -30.33
N ILE A 132 16.82 1.78 -30.24
CA ILE A 132 15.55 1.13 -30.57
C ILE A 132 14.73 1.03 -29.29
N ILE A 133 13.48 1.48 -29.33
CA ILE A 133 12.55 1.44 -28.20
C ILE A 133 11.56 0.29 -28.40
N GLU A 134 11.62 -0.71 -27.52
CA GLU A 134 10.72 -1.87 -27.53
C GLU A 134 9.72 -1.78 -26.37
N ASP A 135 8.43 -1.67 -26.67
CA ASP A 135 7.36 -1.74 -25.66
C ASP A 135 7.19 -3.19 -25.18
N LYS A 136 7.42 -3.44 -23.90
CA LYS A 136 7.25 -4.75 -23.25
C LYS A 136 5.87 -4.92 -22.60
N GLY A 137 5.00 -3.92 -22.71
CA GLY A 137 3.73 -3.85 -22.01
C GLY A 137 3.88 -3.38 -20.57
N ASN A 138 2.75 -3.09 -19.92
CA ASN A 138 2.68 -2.64 -18.53
C ASN A 138 3.65 -1.48 -18.20
N GLY A 139 3.80 -0.53 -19.12
CA GLY A 139 4.65 0.64 -18.91
C GLY A 139 6.16 0.38 -18.94
N ILE A 140 6.60 -0.80 -19.37
CA ILE A 140 8.02 -1.16 -19.45
C ILE A 140 8.50 -1.00 -20.90
N TYR A 141 9.55 -0.21 -21.10
CA TYR A 141 10.17 0.01 -22.41
C TYR A 141 11.64 -0.37 -22.36
N TYR A 142 12.09 -1.28 -23.22
CA TYR A 142 13.51 -1.60 -23.36
C TYR A 142 14.15 -0.66 -24.39
N LEU A 143 15.30 -0.11 -24.05
CA LEU A 143 16.10 0.78 -24.88
C LEU A 143 17.32 0.00 -25.36
N LYS A 144 17.28 -0.44 -26.61
CA LYS A 144 18.28 -1.33 -27.24
C LYS A 144 19.20 -0.57 -28.18
N GLY A 145 20.37 -1.12 -28.45
CA GLY A 145 21.37 -0.55 -29.38
C GLY A 145 22.62 0.03 -28.71
N ASP A 146 22.70 -0.04 -27.37
CA ASP A 146 23.86 0.35 -26.58
C ASP A 146 24.44 -0.88 -25.84
N PRO A 147 25.77 -0.96 -25.60
CA PRO A 147 26.38 -2.04 -24.82
C PRO A 147 25.84 -2.16 -23.39
N ILE A 148 25.38 -1.05 -22.81
CA ILE A 148 24.68 -1.03 -21.53
C ILE A 148 23.18 -1.11 -21.82
N PRO A 149 22.48 -2.22 -21.48
CA PRO A 149 21.04 -2.32 -21.62
C PRO A 149 20.39 -1.31 -20.71
N MET A 150 19.32 -0.71 -21.21
CA MET A 150 18.56 0.25 -20.45
C MET A 150 17.07 -0.04 -20.58
N GLN A 151 16.33 0.39 -19.58
CA GLN A 151 14.88 0.36 -19.62
C GLN A 151 14.29 1.66 -19.08
N LEU A 152 13.03 1.91 -19.46
CA LEU A 152 12.20 2.94 -18.88
C LEU A 152 10.95 2.31 -18.27
N LEU A 153 10.63 2.70 -17.03
CA LEU A 153 9.42 2.34 -16.31
C LEU A 153 8.49 3.56 -16.25
N LEU A 154 7.32 3.45 -16.86
CA LEU A 154 6.26 4.44 -16.80
C LEU A 154 5.29 4.07 -15.66
N THR A 155 5.48 4.70 -14.50
CA THR A 155 4.83 4.30 -13.24
C THR A 155 3.31 4.13 -13.32
N PRO A 156 2.51 5.04 -13.93
CA PRO A 156 1.06 4.87 -14.00
C PRO A 156 0.60 3.64 -14.78
N LYS A 157 1.44 3.12 -15.69
CA LYS A 157 1.12 1.97 -16.54
C LYS A 157 1.65 0.64 -16.00
N LEU A 158 2.38 0.65 -14.89
CA LEU A 158 2.91 -0.57 -14.28
C LEU A 158 1.80 -1.52 -13.86
N SER A 159 2.13 -2.82 -13.79
CA SER A 159 1.19 -3.87 -13.40
C SER A 159 0.70 -3.67 -11.95
N GLU A 160 -0.61 -3.58 -11.77
CA GLU A 160 -1.23 -3.50 -10.44
C GLU A 160 -0.94 -4.77 -9.60
N LYS A 161 -0.76 -5.91 -10.28
CA LYS A 161 -0.48 -7.20 -9.62
C LYS A 161 0.95 -7.29 -9.11
N GLU A 162 1.92 -6.77 -9.86
CA GLU A 162 3.34 -6.91 -9.52
C GLU A 162 3.93 -5.69 -8.83
N SER A 163 3.46 -4.49 -9.17
CA SER A 163 4.11 -3.22 -8.83
C SER A 163 3.13 -2.19 -8.29
N TYR A 164 2.11 -2.65 -7.55
CA TYR A 164 1.02 -1.80 -7.02
C TYR A 164 1.52 -0.53 -6.33
N TRP A 165 2.47 -0.66 -5.40
CA TRP A 165 2.94 0.47 -4.60
C TRP A 165 3.70 1.48 -5.45
N LEU A 166 4.53 1.03 -6.40
CA LEU A 166 5.20 1.91 -7.36
C LEU A 166 4.20 2.64 -8.28
N GLN A 167 3.14 1.96 -8.72
CA GLN A 167 2.09 2.55 -9.55
C GLN A 167 1.33 3.65 -8.80
N ASN A 168 1.14 3.51 -7.49
CA ASN A 168 0.40 4.45 -6.65
C ASN A 168 1.25 5.60 -6.09
N LEU A 169 2.55 5.67 -6.40
CA LEU A 169 3.38 6.86 -6.15
C LEU A 169 3.02 8.00 -7.12
N ARG A 170 1.82 8.57 -6.96
CA ARG A 170 1.23 9.62 -7.81
C ARG A 170 0.43 10.63 -6.98
N THR A 171 0.06 11.76 -7.58
CA THR A 171 -0.57 12.92 -6.91
C THR A 171 -2.05 13.10 -7.25
N ASP A 172 -2.64 12.19 -8.02
CA ASP A 172 -3.97 12.31 -8.61
C ASP A 172 -4.88 11.08 -8.38
N LEU A 173 -4.66 10.36 -7.28
CA LEU A 173 -5.55 9.28 -6.83
C LEU A 173 -6.98 9.79 -6.67
N LYS A 174 -7.97 8.91 -6.91
CA LYS A 174 -9.38 9.26 -6.77
C LYS A 174 -9.92 8.81 -5.42
N ALA A 175 -10.69 9.68 -4.75
CA ALA A 175 -11.60 9.23 -3.72
C ALA A 175 -12.48 8.09 -4.26
N GLY A 176 -12.86 7.18 -3.38
CA GLY A 176 -13.61 5.99 -3.70
C GLY A 176 -12.77 4.72 -3.65
N THR A 177 -12.89 3.92 -4.70
CA THR A 177 -12.32 2.57 -4.77
C THR A 177 -10.80 2.55 -4.73
N GLU A 178 -10.11 3.53 -5.31
CA GLU A 178 -8.64 3.58 -5.31
C GLU A 178 -8.09 3.74 -3.89
N ILE A 179 -8.53 4.76 -3.16
CA ILE A 179 -8.10 5.00 -1.78
C ILE A 179 -8.53 3.85 -0.85
N ARG A 180 -9.76 3.34 -0.97
CA ARG A 180 -10.20 2.19 -0.15
C ARG A 180 -9.36 0.94 -0.39
N SER A 181 -9.01 0.65 -1.64
CA SER A 181 -8.13 -0.47 -2.00
C SER A 181 -6.71 -0.27 -1.42
N LEU A 182 -6.17 0.95 -1.51
CA LEU A 182 -4.87 1.31 -0.96
C LEU A 182 -4.82 1.11 0.56
N VAL A 183 -5.80 1.64 1.29
CA VAL A 183 -5.91 1.47 2.75
C VAL A 183 -6.07 0.00 3.12
N ALA A 184 -6.94 -0.75 2.44
CA ALA A 184 -7.15 -2.18 2.72
C ALA A 184 -5.89 -3.03 2.48
N ARG A 185 -5.05 -2.66 1.50
CA ARG A 185 -3.75 -3.31 1.28
C ARG A 185 -2.72 -2.89 2.33
N TYR A 186 -2.70 -1.62 2.72
CA TYR A 186 -1.82 -1.11 3.77
C TYR A 186 -2.06 -1.80 5.12
N GLU A 187 -3.32 -1.99 5.52
CA GLU A 187 -3.68 -2.61 6.82
C GLU A 187 -3.04 -3.98 7.05
N LYS A 188 -2.84 -4.76 5.97
CA LYS A 188 -2.18 -6.08 6.04
C LYS A 188 -0.68 -5.99 6.38
N HIS A 189 -0.08 -4.82 6.25
CA HIS A 189 1.35 -4.58 6.37
C HIS A 189 1.69 -3.38 7.28
N LYS A 190 0.75 -2.92 8.11
CA LYS A 190 0.87 -1.72 8.96
C LYS A 190 2.08 -1.66 9.91
N HIS A 191 2.72 -2.79 10.16
CA HIS A 191 3.91 -2.89 11.01
C HIS A 191 5.24 -2.77 10.24
N SER A 192 5.18 -2.68 8.90
CA SER A 192 6.37 -2.51 8.07
C SER A 192 6.69 -1.04 7.86
N LYS A 193 7.93 -0.66 8.18
CA LYS A 193 8.46 0.70 7.95
C LYS A 193 8.44 1.11 6.48
N ASP A 194 8.67 0.17 5.56
CA ASP A 194 8.64 0.48 4.13
C ASP A 194 7.21 0.82 3.68
N TYR A 195 6.21 0.05 4.12
CA TYR A 195 4.82 0.31 3.79
C TYR A 195 4.34 1.62 4.44
N GLU A 196 4.77 1.90 5.67
CA GLU A 196 4.50 3.16 6.36
C GLU A 196 5.07 4.36 5.58
N ALA A 197 6.33 4.30 5.16
CA ALA A 197 6.97 5.37 4.38
C ALA A 197 6.25 5.65 3.05
N VAL A 198 5.83 4.59 2.34
CA VAL A 198 5.09 4.73 1.10
C VAL A 198 3.69 5.31 1.35
N MET A 199 2.96 4.77 2.33
CA MET A 199 1.60 5.20 2.64
C MET A 199 1.56 6.66 3.12
N ASP A 200 2.51 7.07 3.95
CA ASP A 200 2.63 8.44 4.43
C ASP A 200 2.89 9.43 3.29
N LEU A 201 3.78 9.09 2.34
CA LEU A 201 3.99 9.92 1.17
C LEU A 201 2.72 10.02 0.31
N ILE A 202 2.07 8.89 0.01
CA ILE A 202 0.86 8.86 -0.83
C ILE A 202 -0.27 9.67 -0.16
N THR A 203 -0.42 9.56 1.16
CA THR A 203 -1.42 10.31 1.93
C THR A 203 -1.17 11.80 1.86
N ARG A 204 0.09 12.23 2.03
CA ARG A 204 0.46 13.65 1.92
C ARG A 204 0.31 14.18 0.49
N ALA A 205 0.65 13.39 -0.52
CA ALA A 205 0.51 13.72 -1.93
C ALA A 205 -0.96 13.85 -2.38
N ASN A 206 -1.87 13.08 -1.77
CA ASN A 206 -3.29 13.01 -2.13
C ASN A 206 -4.21 13.48 -0.99
N TRP A 207 -3.75 14.42 -0.15
CA TRP A 207 -4.42 14.80 1.10
C TRP A 207 -5.91 15.15 0.94
N LYS A 208 -6.26 15.90 -0.10
CA LYS A 208 -7.65 16.32 -0.35
C LYS A 208 -8.58 15.13 -0.53
N GLU A 209 -8.17 14.16 -1.35
CA GLU A 209 -8.97 12.97 -1.68
C GLU A 209 -9.02 12.01 -0.48
N MET A 210 -7.92 11.90 0.27
CA MET A 210 -7.88 11.17 1.55
C MET A 210 -8.86 11.77 2.58
N GLU A 211 -8.94 13.09 2.66
CA GLU A 211 -9.85 13.78 3.58
C GLU A 211 -11.33 13.57 3.21
N VAL A 212 -11.66 13.51 1.92
CA VAL A 212 -13.01 13.19 1.43
C VAL A 212 -13.44 11.78 1.89
N GLU A 213 -12.59 10.77 1.67
CA GLU A 213 -12.90 9.40 2.11
C GLU A 213 -13.01 9.27 3.62
N ARG A 214 -12.17 10.00 4.39
CA ARG A 214 -12.26 10.03 5.84
C ARG A 214 -13.59 10.60 6.31
N LYS A 215 -14.00 11.77 5.79
CA LYS A 215 -15.29 12.41 6.13
C LYS A 215 -16.47 11.51 5.80
N MET A 216 -16.44 10.84 4.65
CA MET A 216 -17.49 9.88 4.28
C MET A 216 -17.53 8.68 5.24
N CYS A 217 -16.37 8.10 5.60
CA CYS A 217 -16.30 7.02 6.59
C CYS A 217 -16.82 7.45 7.96
N ASP A 218 -16.50 8.67 8.40
CA ASP A 218 -16.92 9.21 9.68
C ASP A 218 -18.46 9.42 9.69
N ALA A 219 -19.04 9.98 8.62
CA ALA A 219 -20.49 10.15 8.48
C ALA A 219 -21.24 8.80 8.43
N LEU A 220 -20.69 7.78 7.75
CA LEU A 220 -21.28 6.44 7.74
C LEU A 220 -21.25 5.78 9.13
N LYS A 221 -20.17 5.96 9.89
CA LYS A 221 -20.09 5.44 11.27
C LYS A 221 -21.10 6.13 12.19
N GLU A 222 -21.29 7.43 12.03
CA GLU A 222 -22.28 8.22 12.79
C GLU A 222 -23.70 7.71 12.51
N LEU A 223 -24.10 7.62 11.23
CA LEU A 223 -25.40 7.10 10.82
C LEU A 223 -25.67 5.69 11.36
N LEU A 224 -24.71 4.78 11.22
CA LEU A 224 -24.82 3.42 11.75
C LEU A 224 -24.90 3.39 13.28
N SER A 225 -24.21 4.30 13.97
CA SER A 225 -24.25 4.37 15.43
C SER A 225 -25.62 4.83 15.95
N GLU A 226 -26.26 5.76 15.24
CA GLU A 226 -27.61 6.22 15.56
C GLU A 226 -28.65 5.11 15.36
N GLU A 227 -28.63 4.43 14.20
CA GLU A 227 -29.52 3.30 13.92
C GLU A 227 -29.39 2.18 14.95
N LEU A 228 -28.15 1.89 15.38
CA LEU A 228 -27.87 0.83 16.35
C LEU A 228 -28.32 1.23 17.77
N GLN A 229 -28.23 2.51 18.14
CA GLN A 229 -28.79 3.02 19.39
C GLN A 229 -30.32 2.94 19.39
N GLU A 230 -30.99 3.34 18.30
CA GLU A 230 -32.43 3.26 18.16
C GLU A 230 -32.95 1.80 18.19
N ALA A 231 -32.26 0.90 17.50
CA ALA A 231 -32.58 -0.53 17.52
C ALA A 231 -32.43 -1.11 18.93
N ASN A 232 -31.34 -0.77 19.63
CA ASN A 232 -31.12 -1.20 21.02
C ASN A 232 -32.18 -0.62 21.98
N ALA A 233 -32.60 0.63 21.80
CA ALA A 233 -33.64 1.26 22.61
C ALA A 233 -34.99 0.56 22.41
N ARG A 234 -35.35 0.26 21.16
CA ARG A 234 -36.56 -0.51 20.82
C ARG A 234 -36.53 -1.91 21.43
N GLY A 235 -35.46 -2.67 21.22
CA GLY A 235 -35.33 -4.02 21.77
C GLY A 235 -35.38 -4.06 23.30
N LYS A 236 -34.80 -3.06 23.98
CA LYS A 236 -34.94 -2.92 25.44
C LYS A 236 -36.37 -2.62 25.88
N SER A 237 -37.09 -1.78 25.14
CA SER A 237 -38.50 -1.45 25.44
C SER A 237 -39.41 -2.66 25.21
N GLU A 238 -39.24 -3.35 24.09
CA GLU A 238 -39.99 -4.56 23.73
C GLU A 238 -39.74 -5.67 24.76
N GLY A 239 -38.47 -5.99 25.07
CA GLY A 239 -38.13 -7.00 26.06
C GLY A 239 -38.63 -6.68 27.47
N ARG A 240 -38.68 -5.39 27.86
CA ARG A 240 -39.33 -4.97 29.12
C ARG A 240 -40.84 -5.19 29.09
N SER A 241 -41.49 -4.89 27.98
CA SER A 241 -42.94 -5.07 27.83
C SER A 241 -43.32 -6.55 27.83
N GLU A 242 -42.59 -7.37 27.09
CA GLU A 242 -42.77 -8.82 27.03
C GLU A 242 -42.51 -9.45 28.41
N GLY A 243 -41.35 -9.17 29.02
CA GLY A 243 -41.02 -9.70 30.35
C GLY A 243 -42.03 -9.27 31.43
N ARG A 244 -42.57 -8.05 31.35
CA ARG A 244 -43.66 -7.62 32.24
C ARG A 244 -44.95 -8.42 32.01
N SER A 245 -45.33 -8.65 30.75
CA SER A 245 -46.52 -9.42 30.40
C SER A 245 -46.42 -10.88 30.83
N GLU A 246 -45.28 -11.50 30.55
CA GLU A 246 -44.95 -12.87 30.97
C GLU A 246 -44.93 -13.00 32.50
N GLY A 247 -44.26 -12.07 33.20
CA GLY A 247 -44.23 -12.02 34.65
C GLY A 247 -45.61 -11.89 35.29
N ILE A 248 -46.48 -11.02 34.76
CA ILE A 248 -47.87 -10.90 35.24
C ILE A 248 -48.64 -12.21 35.04
N THR A 249 -48.44 -12.88 33.89
CA THR A 249 -49.13 -14.13 33.57
C THR A 249 -48.68 -15.25 34.49
N LEU A 250 -47.37 -15.37 34.71
CA LEU A 250 -46.75 -16.33 35.63
C LEU A 250 -47.23 -16.11 37.06
N ALA A 251 -47.22 -14.87 37.55
CA ALA A 251 -47.70 -14.54 38.90
C ALA A 251 -49.17 -14.93 39.10
N LYS A 252 -50.05 -14.60 38.14
CA LYS A 252 -51.46 -15.02 38.17
C LYS A 252 -51.63 -16.53 38.25
N GLN A 253 -50.80 -17.29 37.52
CA GLN A 253 -50.83 -18.75 37.55
C GLN A 253 -50.38 -19.30 38.90
N VAL A 254 -49.30 -18.76 39.47
CA VAL A 254 -48.79 -19.11 40.81
C VAL A 254 -49.85 -18.85 41.89
N PHE A 255 -50.45 -17.65 41.93
CA PHE A 255 -51.52 -17.34 42.90
C PHE A 255 -52.74 -18.26 42.75
N LYS A 256 -53.13 -18.60 41.52
CA LYS A 256 -54.25 -19.52 41.25
C LYS A 256 -53.97 -20.92 41.80
N LEU A 257 -52.76 -21.46 41.60
CA LEU A 257 -52.38 -22.78 42.10
C LEU A 257 -52.25 -22.79 43.63
N SER A 258 -51.72 -21.72 44.22
CA SER A 258 -51.66 -21.56 45.68
C SER A 258 -53.06 -21.54 46.31
N ALA A 259 -54.01 -20.78 45.72
CA ALA A 259 -55.40 -20.75 46.18
C ALA A 259 -56.13 -22.11 46.04
N GLN A 260 -55.65 -23.00 45.16
CA GLN A 260 -56.15 -24.37 45.01
C GLN A 260 -55.53 -25.35 46.06
N GLY A 261 -54.66 -24.86 46.94
CA GLY A 261 -54.05 -25.65 48.01
C GLY A 261 -52.79 -26.43 47.61
N PHE A 262 -52.20 -26.16 46.45
CA PHE A 262 -50.93 -26.77 46.06
C PHE A 262 -49.78 -26.27 46.92
N GLN A 263 -48.88 -27.17 47.33
CA GLN A 263 -47.67 -26.79 48.06
C GLN A 263 -46.67 -26.08 47.12
N PRO A 264 -45.87 -25.11 47.63
CA PRO A 264 -44.94 -24.32 46.80
C PRO A 264 -44.02 -25.14 45.89
N ALA A 265 -43.53 -26.30 46.35
CA ALA A 265 -42.70 -27.21 45.55
C ALA A 265 -43.44 -27.78 44.32
N ALA A 266 -44.74 -28.09 44.45
CA ALA A 266 -45.56 -28.57 43.34
C ALA A 266 -45.96 -27.45 42.37
N ILE A 267 -46.04 -26.20 42.84
CA ILE A 267 -46.27 -25.03 42.00
C ILE A 267 -45.03 -24.73 41.16
N ALA A 268 -43.83 -24.81 41.75
CA ALA A 268 -42.55 -24.64 41.05
C ALA A 268 -42.42 -25.61 39.86
N GLU A 269 -42.73 -26.89 40.08
CA GLU A 269 -42.74 -27.91 39.04
C GLU A 269 -43.76 -27.61 37.92
N LYS A 270 -44.99 -27.20 38.28
CA LYS A 270 -46.06 -26.90 37.31
C LYS A 270 -45.83 -25.62 36.50
N CYS A 271 -45.16 -24.62 37.08
CA CYS A 271 -44.87 -23.35 36.43
C CYS A 271 -43.49 -23.33 35.76
N GLY A 272 -42.65 -24.36 35.97
CA GLY A 272 -41.32 -24.45 35.38
C GLY A 272 -40.33 -23.40 35.91
N ILE A 273 -40.50 -22.98 37.16
CA ILE A 273 -39.68 -21.95 37.82
C ILE A 273 -39.10 -22.47 39.13
N SER A 274 -38.13 -21.77 39.72
CA SER A 274 -37.50 -22.22 40.97
C SER A 274 -38.45 -22.07 42.17
N LEU A 275 -38.22 -22.89 43.22
CA LEU A 275 -38.97 -22.78 44.47
C LEU A 275 -38.79 -21.39 45.13
N GLU A 276 -37.60 -20.82 45.03
CA GLU A 276 -37.32 -19.45 45.51
C GLU A 276 -38.18 -18.42 44.79
N GLN A 277 -38.30 -18.50 43.46
CA GLN A 277 -39.14 -17.60 42.67
C GLN A 277 -40.63 -17.75 43.00
N VAL A 278 -41.10 -18.97 43.28
CA VAL A 278 -42.48 -19.19 43.72
C VAL A 278 -42.74 -18.54 45.08
N ASN A 279 -41.80 -18.69 46.03
CA ASN A 279 -41.93 -18.10 47.35
C ASN A 279 -41.89 -16.56 47.27
N GLU A 280 -41.00 -15.99 46.47
CA GLU A 280 -40.91 -14.54 46.23
C GLU A 280 -42.18 -13.96 45.59
N ILE A 281 -42.86 -14.73 44.72
CA ILE A 281 -44.16 -14.31 44.14
C ILE A 281 -45.30 -14.40 45.17
N LEU A 282 -45.21 -15.28 46.16
CA LEU A 282 -46.26 -15.55 47.15
C LEU A 282 -46.10 -14.77 48.47
N GLU A 283 -44.94 -14.15 48.73
CA GLU A 283 -44.72 -13.16 49.81
C GLU A 283 -45.55 -11.88 49.61
#